data_AF-A0AAN1CUV9-F1
#
_entry.id   AF-A0AAN1CUV9-F1
#
_cell.length_a   1.000
_cell.length_b   1.000
_cell.length_c   1.000
_cell.angle_alpha   90.00
_cell.angle_beta   90.00
_cell.angle_gamma   90.00
#
_symmetry.space_group_name_H-M   'P 1'
#
loop_
_entity.id
_entity.type
_entity.pdbx_description
1 polymer ?
#
loop_
_entity_poly.entity_id
_entity_poly.type
_entity_poly.pdbx_seq_one_letter_code
_entity_poly.pdbx_strand_id
1 'polypeptide(L)'
;MLKIVILLCVISISFSIYVIDSYKYNFLIILPLSFLTVTLIYNRVYYRLRNSVVFKLVVFQAIIRYSLIPIFIIHDQYLKVGFESRYTNIAIIVSVLEIVSIFLIFEIFSKKQESVIRRVNRTIQPVENYTIVSFLLLVIFCYLYYTGSFEVVNFIWNLGDYVSKYVTGEDEINSNKFGAVLLTPFKIILSLLAISIIYNSSKVINKSYYYLLVVFFSSLFIVGTSRFSVVLFSLPLVVLISQMVEPKDIRKILIFTLFIFVFMIVITTLAKFSKYGNTLTLNSIVTASTLNAYFSGVGNVSLGFEAYDELTIDDSILYLVNDTFQNIPILSKLTYDNYKGTIKFNEFIYQHRDYADQIIPLSISGLFHFGYIGLFFYSSFFVTIALYFERCALKINYIGYKYIYISLASTFSLVFMLNIGSFYAYISRTILFVFVPILIIKLLARFLFKAFK
;
A
#
# COMPACT_ATOMS: atom_id res chain seq x y z
N MET A 1 6.74 -6.26 18.95
CA MET A 1 6.73 -4.98 18.23
C MET A 1 7.40 -3.88 19.02
N LEU A 2 6.90 -3.46 20.20
CA LEU A 2 7.53 -2.42 21.03
C LEU A 2 9.04 -2.64 21.26
N LYS A 3 9.44 -3.83 21.75
CA LYS A 3 10.85 -4.18 21.95
C LYS A 3 11.71 -4.08 20.68
N ILE A 4 11.14 -4.45 19.53
CA ILE A 4 11.83 -4.39 18.22
C ILE A 4 12.04 -2.94 17.81
N VAL A 5 11.02 -2.09 17.98
CA VAL A 5 11.11 -0.65 17.69
C VAL A 5 12.20 0.00 18.54
N ILE A 6 12.19 -0.25 19.86
CA ILE A 6 13.20 0.30 20.77
C ILE A 6 14.60 -0.16 20.36
N LEU A 7 14.80 -1.47 20.12
CA LEU A 7 16.09 -2.01 19.71
C LEU A 7 16.59 -1.36 18.41
N LEU A 8 15.75 -1.27 17.38
CA LEU A 8 16.13 -0.68 16.10
C LEU A 8 16.39 0.82 16.19
N CYS A 9 15.65 1.56 17.01
CA CYS A 9 15.92 2.97 17.25
C CYS A 9 17.25 3.17 17.97
N VAL A 10 17.54 2.37 19.00
CA VAL A 10 18.83 2.44 19.71
C VAL A 10 20.00 2.15 18.77
N ILE A 11 19.90 1.08 17.97
CA ILE A 11 20.91 0.77 16.95
C ILE A 11 21.08 1.96 15.99
N SER A 12 19.97 2.48 15.45
CA SER A 12 19.98 3.61 14.51
C SER A 12 20.60 4.88 15.09
N ILE A 13 20.31 5.19 16.37
CA ILE A 13 20.92 6.30 17.11
C ILE A 13 22.42 6.08 17.26
N SER A 14 22.86 4.89 17.70
CA SER A 14 24.28 4.57 17.87
C SER A 14 25.07 4.74 16.56
N PHE A 15 24.52 4.23 15.45
CA PHE A 15 25.11 4.44 14.12
C PHE A 15 25.14 5.92 13.74
N SER A 16 24.05 6.65 13.99
CA SER A 16 23.98 8.08 13.67
C SER A 16 25.02 8.89 14.44
N ILE A 17 25.25 8.60 15.73
CA ILE A 17 26.26 9.27 16.57
C ILE A 17 27.66 9.04 16.03
N TYR A 18 27.99 7.81 15.62
CA TYR A 18 29.31 7.45 15.10
C TYR A 18 29.71 8.26 13.85
N VAL A 19 28.73 8.85 13.15
CA VAL A 19 28.91 9.45 11.82
C VAL A 19 28.65 10.97 11.79
N ILE A 20 28.34 11.60 12.94
CA ILE A 20 28.01 13.03 13.04
C ILE A 20 29.08 13.94 12.43
N ASP A 21 30.36 13.59 12.56
CA ASP A 21 31.47 14.45 12.13
C ASP A 21 31.84 14.34 10.64
N SER A 22 31.24 13.39 9.88
CA SER A 22 31.68 13.09 8.50
C SER A 22 30.70 13.47 7.38
N TYR A 23 29.47 13.94 7.66
CA TYR A 23 28.46 14.18 6.62
C TYR A 23 27.62 15.45 6.79
N LYS A 24 27.10 15.96 5.67
CA LYS A 24 26.16 17.11 5.56
C LYS A 24 24.79 16.91 6.25
N TYR A 25 24.54 15.79 6.93
CA TYR A 25 23.22 15.42 7.49
C TYR A 25 23.17 15.53 9.03
N ASN A 26 23.52 16.69 9.58
CA ASN A 26 23.68 16.91 11.02
C ASN A 26 22.45 16.58 11.88
N PHE A 27 21.24 16.61 11.30
CA PHE A 27 20.00 16.31 12.01
C PHE A 27 19.45 14.90 11.79
N LEU A 28 20.17 14.02 11.08
CA LEU A 28 19.66 12.68 10.77
C LEU A 28 19.31 11.86 12.02
N ILE A 29 20.07 12.05 13.10
CA ILE A 29 19.84 11.43 14.43
C ILE A 29 18.46 11.77 15.03
N ILE A 30 17.87 12.90 14.63
CA ILE A 30 16.56 13.33 15.15
C ILE A 30 15.45 12.37 14.72
N LEU A 31 15.58 11.71 13.56
CA LEU A 31 14.56 10.76 13.09
C LEU A 31 14.41 9.55 14.02
N PRO A 32 15.44 8.74 14.29
CA PRO A 32 15.30 7.60 15.20
C PRO A 32 15.07 8.05 16.64
N LEU A 33 15.62 9.19 17.06
CA LEU A 33 15.39 9.75 18.40
C LEU A 33 13.92 10.16 18.61
N SER A 34 13.31 10.86 17.65
CA SER A 34 11.91 11.26 17.74
C SER A 34 10.98 10.05 17.75
N PHE A 35 11.25 9.04 16.92
CA PHE A 35 10.45 7.82 16.91
C PHE A 35 10.58 7.01 18.21
N LEU A 36 11.78 6.96 18.81
CA LEU A 36 11.98 6.39 20.15
C LEU A 36 11.19 7.16 21.21
N THR A 37 11.31 8.49 21.23
CA THR A 37 10.62 9.37 22.19
C THR A 37 9.10 9.19 22.11
N VAL A 38 8.53 9.25 20.91
CA VAL A 38 7.11 9.02 20.67
C VAL A 38 6.70 7.61 21.11
N THR A 39 7.51 6.60 20.80
CA THR A 39 7.27 5.21 21.24
C THR A 39 7.21 5.07 22.76
N LEU A 40 8.08 5.77 23.49
CA LEU A 40 8.12 5.74 24.96
C LEU A 40 6.95 6.50 25.58
N ILE A 41 6.64 7.71 25.07
CA ILE A 41 5.50 8.52 25.54
C ILE A 41 4.18 7.77 25.33
N TYR A 42 3.99 7.19 24.15
CA TYR A 42 2.76 6.48 23.76
C TYR A 42 2.87 4.97 23.95
N ASN A 43 3.64 4.48 24.93
CA ASN A 43 3.85 3.04 25.14
C ASN A 43 2.52 2.26 25.32
N ARG A 44 1.49 2.88 25.91
CA ARG A 44 0.16 2.29 26.13
C ARG A 44 -0.52 1.95 24.81
N VAL A 45 -0.30 2.74 23.76
CA VAL A 45 -0.82 2.49 22.41
C VAL A 45 -0.34 1.13 21.90
N TYR A 46 0.93 0.78 22.09
CA TYR A 46 1.49 -0.51 21.66
C TYR A 46 0.78 -1.70 22.31
N TYR A 47 0.35 -1.57 23.57
CA TYR A 47 -0.39 -2.62 24.26
C TYR A 47 -1.84 -2.71 23.78
N ARG A 48 -2.53 -1.56 23.68
CA ARG A 48 -3.95 -1.49 23.26
C ARG A 48 -4.15 -1.90 21.80
N LEU A 49 -3.23 -1.50 20.92
CA LEU A 49 -3.31 -1.71 19.47
C LEU A 49 -2.48 -2.90 18.97
N ARG A 50 -1.98 -3.78 19.86
CA ARG A 50 -1.12 -4.93 19.48
C ARG A 50 -1.70 -5.85 18.42
N ASN A 51 -3.03 -5.88 18.29
CA ASN A 51 -3.76 -6.72 17.34
C ASN A 51 -4.37 -5.92 16.17
N SER A 52 -4.20 -4.59 16.15
CA SER A 52 -4.62 -3.75 15.01
C SER A 52 -3.64 -3.94 13.85
N VAL A 53 -4.18 -4.24 12.68
CA VAL A 53 -3.46 -4.33 11.40
C VAL A 53 -3.01 -2.95 10.96
N VAL A 54 -3.87 -1.93 11.09
CA VAL A 54 -3.55 -0.54 10.75
C VAL A 54 -2.34 -0.06 11.54
N PHE A 55 -2.36 -0.27 12.86
CA PHE A 55 -1.22 0.08 13.72
C PHE A 55 0.06 -0.63 13.30
N LYS A 56 -0.01 -1.94 13.04
CA LYS A 56 1.16 -2.73 12.63
C LYS A 56 1.76 -2.25 11.32
N LEU A 57 0.93 -1.94 10.32
CA LEU A 57 1.37 -1.49 9.00
C LEU A 57 2.01 -0.10 9.09
N VAL A 58 1.42 0.83 9.83
CA VAL A 58 2.00 2.17 10.04
C VAL A 58 3.31 2.10 10.81
N VAL A 59 3.36 1.33 11.91
CA VAL A 59 4.60 1.15 12.69
C VAL A 59 5.69 0.46 11.86
N PHE A 60 5.33 -0.51 11.00
CA PHE A 60 6.28 -1.14 10.09
C PHE A 60 6.91 -0.12 9.12
N GLN A 61 6.09 0.72 8.49
CA GLN A 61 6.60 1.80 7.63
C GLN A 61 7.44 2.81 8.42
N ALA A 62 7.05 3.13 9.66
CA ALA A 62 7.80 4.02 10.53
C ALA A 62 9.17 3.43 10.93
N ILE A 63 9.27 2.12 11.20
CA ILE A 63 10.56 1.46 11.43
C ILE A 63 11.48 1.66 10.23
N ILE A 64 10.96 1.46 9.02
CA ILE A 64 11.77 1.63 7.80
C ILE A 64 12.20 3.10 7.68
N ARG A 65 11.26 4.04 7.75
CA ARG A 65 11.52 5.46 7.50
C ARG A 65 12.36 6.15 8.58
N TYR A 66 12.11 5.86 9.85
CA TYR A 66 12.74 6.57 10.98
C TYR A 66 13.91 5.81 11.61
N SER A 67 14.07 4.51 11.35
CA SER A 67 15.19 3.73 11.92
C SER A 67 16.11 3.15 10.84
N LEU A 68 15.57 2.47 9.82
CA LEU A 68 16.42 1.81 8.82
C LEU A 68 17.01 2.80 7.82
N ILE A 69 16.22 3.70 7.23
CA ILE A 69 16.72 4.69 6.27
C ILE A 69 17.92 5.48 6.83
N PRO A 70 17.91 6.00 8.06
CA PRO A 70 19.09 6.62 8.65
C PRO A 70 20.34 5.72 8.66
N ILE A 71 20.20 4.44 9.01
CA ILE A 71 21.32 3.46 8.99
C ILE A 71 21.87 3.28 7.57
N PHE A 72 20.99 3.21 6.57
CA PHE A 72 21.39 3.02 5.18
C PHE A 72 22.02 4.28 4.56
N ILE A 73 21.57 5.48 4.93
CA ILE A 73 22.17 6.75 4.47
C ILE A 73 23.62 6.85 4.92
N ILE A 74 23.93 6.37 6.13
CA ILE A 74 25.27 6.37 6.70
C ILE A 74 26.25 5.49 5.90
N HIS A 75 25.78 4.36 5.37
CA HIS A 75 26.68 3.34 4.83
C HIS A 75 27.09 3.51 3.37
N ASP A 76 26.30 4.17 2.51
CA ASP A 76 26.72 4.18 1.10
C ASP A 76 26.10 5.24 0.17
N GLN A 77 25.03 5.98 0.51
CA GLN A 77 24.38 6.83 -0.50
C GLN A 77 23.75 8.10 0.06
N TYR A 78 24.06 9.22 -0.60
CA TYR A 78 23.23 10.42 -0.61
C TYR A 78 21.76 10.03 -0.89
N LEU A 79 20.81 10.85 -0.43
CA LEU A 79 19.38 10.76 -0.74
C LEU A 79 19.07 11.00 -2.24
N LYS A 80 19.91 10.50 -3.17
CA LYS A 80 19.81 10.72 -4.61
C LYS A 80 18.64 9.93 -5.18
N VAL A 81 17.48 10.56 -5.10
CA VAL A 81 16.47 10.52 -6.14
C VAL A 81 16.51 11.92 -6.76
N GLY A 82 17.19 12.11 -7.90
CA GLY A 82 17.45 13.46 -8.42
C GLY A 82 18.67 14.14 -7.78
N PHE A 83 18.53 15.40 -7.38
CA PHE A 83 19.63 16.27 -6.91
C PHE A 83 19.63 16.52 -5.39
N GLU A 84 20.71 17.13 -4.87
CA GLU A 84 20.85 17.45 -3.44
C GLU A 84 19.98 18.65 -3.07
N SER A 85 19.03 18.47 -2.14
CA SER A 85 18.10 19.52 -1.74
C SER A 85 18.56 20.31 -0.51
N ARG A 86 18.40 21.64 -0.57
CA ARG A 86 18.66 22.56 0.56
C ARG A 86 17.67 22.43 1.72
N TYR A 87 16.52 21.77 1.51
CA TYR A 87 15.44 21.63 2.50
C TYR A 87 15.54 20.40 3.39
N THR A 88 16.67 19.68 3.37
CA THR A 88 16.85 18.43 4.11
C THR A 88 16.55 18.57 5.61
N ASN A 89 17.04 19.63 6.25
CA ASN A 89 16.80 19.86 7.68
C ASN A 89 15.31 20.13 7.99
N ILE A 90 14.63 20.88 7.13
CA ILE A 90 13.19 21.16 7.25
C ILE A 90 12.40 19.88 7.06
N ALA A 91 12.77 19.04 6.08
CA ALA A 91 12.14 17.75 5.83
C ALA A 91 12.24 16.78 7.02
N ILE A 92 13.35 16.82 7.77
CA ILE A 92 13.50 16.06 9.03
C ILE A 92 12.48 16.55 10.06
N ILE A 93 12.39 17.87 10.29
CA ILE A 93 11.44 18.46 11.24
C ILE A 93 10.00 18.10 10.86
N VAL A 94 9.65 18.20 9.59
CA VAL A 94 8.31 17.84 9.08
C VAL A 94 8.01 16.36 9.31
N SER A 95 8.98 15.48 9.09
CA SER A 95 8.83 14.05 9.39
C SER A 95 8.59 13.82 10.89
N VAL A 96 9.28 14.54 11.78
CA VAL A 96 9.02 14.49 13.23
C VAL A 96 7.58 14.90 13.56
N LEU A 97 7.09 16.01 13.00
CA LEU A 97 5.72 16.46 13.22
C LEU A 97 4.70 15.45 12.69
N GLU A 98 4.97 14.86 11.54
CA GLU A 98 4.12 13.83 10.93
C GLU A 98 3.99 12.60 11.83
N ILE A 99 5.08 12.03 12.36
CA ILE A 99 5.00 10.85 13.24
C ILE A 99 4.32 11.18 14.58
N VAL A 100 4.55 12.37 15.13
CA VAL A 100 3.85 12.83 16.35
C VAL A 100 2.34 12.90 16.10
N SER A 101 1.91 13.48 14.97
CA SER A 101 0.50 13.60 14.61
C SER A 101 -0.19 12.24 14.47
N ILE A 102 0.49 11.27 13.83
CA ILE A 102 -0.02 9.90 13.67
C ILE A 102 -0.19 9.21 15.02
N PHE A 103 0.77 9.35 15.94
CA PHE A 103 0.69 8.75 17.27
C PHE A 103 -0.37 9.40 18.16
N LEU A 104 -0.61 10.71 18.01
CA LEU A 104 -1.74 11.39 18.64
C LEU A 104 -3.07 10.76 18.18
N ILE A 105 -3.25 10.54 16.88
CA ILE A 105 -4.44 9.84 16.34
C ILE A 105 -4.56 8.44 16.95
N PHE A 106 -3.47 7.68 17.03
CA PHE A 106 -3.51 6.37 17.66
C PHE A 106 -3.92 6.42 19.13
N GLU A 107 -3.41 7.36 19.94
CA GLU A 107 -3.82 7.50 21.33
C GLU A 107 -5.31 7.82 21.45
N ILE A 108 -5.81 8.79 20.68
CA ILE A 108 -7.22 9.21 20.64
C ILE A 108 -8.14 8.01 20.38
N PHE A 109 -7.80 7.18 19.39
CA PHE A 109 -8.65 6.05 19.00
C PHE A 109 -8.31 4.73 19.73
N SER A 110 -7.23 4.66 20.51
CA SER A 110 -6.71 3.42 21.09
C SER A 110 -7.73 2.65 21.92
N LYS A 111 -8.45 3.33 22.83
CA LYS A 111 -9.47 2.72 23.70
C LYS A 111 -10.65 2.17 22.89
N LYS A 112 -11.13 2.95 21.92
CA LYS A 112 -12.22 2.55 21.03
C LYS A 112 -11.82 1.34 20.19
N GLN A 113 -10.60 1.33 19.67
CA GLN A 113 -10.08 0.23 18.87
C GLN A 113 -9.92 -1.05 19.69
N GLU A 114 -9.32 -0.95 20.87
CA GLU A 114 -9.12 -2.09 21.77
C GLU A 114 -10.44 -2.75 22.17
N SER A 115 -11.47 -1.95 22.51
CA SER A 115 -12.77 -2.50 22.88
C SER A 115 -13.43 -3.28 21.74
N VAL A 116 -13.30 -2.83 20.49
CA VAL A 116 -13.80 -3.56 19.32
C VAL A 116 -12.97 -4.83 19.09
N ILE A 117 -11.64 -4.75 19.15
CA ILE A 117 -10.73 -5.89 18.98
C ILE A 117 -11.00 -7.01 20.01
N ARG A 118 -11.30 -6.66 21.26
CA ARG A 118 -11.60 -7.64 22.32
C ARG A 118 -12.95 -8.35 22.12
N ARG A 119 -13.90 -7.70 21.44
CA ARG A 119 -15.26 -8.22 21.20
C ARG A 119 -15.41 -8.91 19.84
N VAL A 120 -14.33 -9.13 19.10
CA VAL A 120 -14.38 -9.71 17.76
C VAL A 120 -14.93 -11.12 17.82
N ASN A 121 -16.06 -11.33 17.15
CA ASN A 121 -16.52 -12.67 16.82
C ASN A 121 -15.77 -13.15 15.56
N ARG A 122 -15.25 -14.38 15.61
CA ARG A 122 -14.54 -14.99 14.47
C ARG A 122 -15.47 -15.69 13.48
N THR A 123 -16.77 -15.59 13.66
CA THR A 123 -17.74 -16.12 12.71
C THR A 123 -17.66 -15.36 11.38
N ILE A 124 -17.66 -16.12 10.30
CA ILE A 124 -17.68 -15.59 8.95
C ILE A 124 -18.87 -16.20 8.23
N GLN A 125 -19.64 -15.34 7.58
CA GLN A 125 -20.69 -15.73 6.66
C GLN A 125 -20.04 -15.82 5.27
N PRO A 126 -19.83 -17.03 4.73
CA PRO A 126 -19.24 -17.24 3.42
C PRO A 126 -20.21 -16.78 2.32
N VAL A 127 -19.74 -16.81 1.07
CA VAL A 127 -20.62 -16.63 -0.09
C VAL A 127 -21.63 -17.77 -0.15
N GLU A 128 -22.93 -17.45 -0.16
CA GLU A 128 -24.01 -18.45 -0.07
C GLU A 128 -24.35 -19.12 -1.41
N ASN A 129 -24.33 -18.37 -2.53
CA ASN A 129 -24.78 -18.88 -3.83
C ASN A 129 -23.62 -19.00 -4.82
N TYR A 130 -22.94 -20.15 -4.79
CA TYR A 130 -21.80 -20.41 -5.68
C TYR A 130 -22.18 -20.36 -7.16
N THR A 131 -23.40 -20.75 -7.54
CA THR A 131 -23.84 -20.75 -8.93
C THR A 131 -23.89 -19.34 -9.51
N ILE A 132 -24.50 -18.38 -8.81
CA ILE A 132 -24.56 -16.97 -9.24
C ILE A 132 -23.15 -16.39 -9.33
N VAL A 133 -22.29 -16.67 -8.34
CA VAL A 133 -20.93 -16.13 -8.35
C VAL A 133 -20.08 -16.74 -9.46
N SER A 134 -20.19 -18.05 -9.70
CA SER A 134 -19.50 -18.71 -10.82
C SER A 134 -20.00 -18.20 -12.18
N PHE A 135 -21.31 -17.97 -12.32
CA PHE A 135 -21.86 -17.36 -13.53
C PHE A 135 -21.33 -15.94 -13.75
N LEU A 136 -21.30 -15.11 -12.71
CA LEU A 136 -20.72 -13.76 -12.80
C LEU A 136 -19.23 -13.83 -13.17
N LEU A 137 -18.47 -14.72 -12.56
CA LEU A 137 -17.05 -14.94 -12.89
C LEU A 137 -16.88 -15.37 -14.35
N LEU A 138 -17.76 -16.24 -14.86
CA LEU A 138 -17.75 -16.65 -16.26
C LEU A 138 -18.03 -15.48 -17.20
N VAL A 139 -19.03 -14.63 -16.90
CA VAL A 139 -19.34 -13.44 -17.69
C VAL A 139 -18.15 -12.47 -17.71
N ILE A 140 -17.54 -12.20 -16.56
CA ILE A 140 -16.35 -11.35 -16.48
C ILE A 140 -15.18 -11.99 -17.25
N PHE A 141 -14.97 -13.30 -17.12
CA PHE A 141 -13.92 -14.02 -17.85
C PHE A 141 -14.10 -13.94 -19.37
N CYS A 142 -15.31 -14.19 -19.88
CA CYS A 142 -15.62 -14.05 -21.31
C CYS A 142 -15.37 -12.62 -21.81
N TYR A 143 -15.74 -11.61 -21.03
CA TYR A 143 -15.45 -10.21 -21.38
C TYR A 143 -13.94 -9.91 -21.39
N LEU A 144 -13.20 -10.38 -20.38
CA LEU A 144 -11.74 -10.20 -20.31
C LEU A 144 -11.02 -10.89 -21.49
N TYR A 145 -11.48 -12.08 -21.86
CA TYR A 145 -10.98 -12.83 -22.99
C TYR A 145 -11.26 -12.11 -24.32
N TYR A 146 -12.52 -11.71 -24.54
CA TYR A 146 -12.93 -10.99 -25.75
C TYR A 146 -12.19 -9.66 -25.93
N THR A 147 -11.90 -8.95 -24.83
CA THR A 147 -11.23 -7.64 -24.87
C THR A 147 -9.70 -7.71 -24.91
N GLY A 148 -9.11 -8.91 -24.95
CA GLY A 148 -7.64 -9.08 -24.91
C GLY A 148 -7.00 -8.66 -23.58
N SER A 149 -7.79 -8.45 -22.51
CA SER A 149 -7.28 -7.88 -21.25
C SER A 149 -6.26 -8.78 -20.54
N PHE A 150 -6.24 -10.07 -20.84
CA PHE A 150 -5.25 -11.00 -20.31
C PHE A 150 -3.83 -10.75 -20.84
N GLU A 151 -3.66 -10.02 -21.95
CA GLU A 151 -2.34 -9.64 -22.47
C GLU A 151 -1.59 -8.67 -21.52
N VAL A 152 -2.34 -7.97 -20.66
CA VAL A 152 -1.80 -7.06 -19.63
C VAL A 152 -1.46 -7.80 -18.33
N VAL A 153 -1.85 -9.08 -18.22
CA VAL A 153 -1.56 -9.92 -17.06
C VAL A 153 -0.21 -10.57 -17.24
N ASN A 154 0.73 -10.20 -16.38
CA ASN A 154 2.04 -10.81 -16.36
C ASN A 154 2.14 -11.81 -15.24
N PHE A 155 2.66 -12.99 -15.59
CA PHE A 155 3.28 -13.81 -14.56
C PHE A 155 4.54 -13.11 -14.05
N ILE A 156 4.79 -13.26 -12.76
CA ILE A 156 5.96 -12.68 -12.07
C ILE A 156 7.26 -12.89 -12.84
N TRP A 157 7.45 -14.10 -13.36
CA TRP A 157 8.67 -14.51 -14.07
C TRP A 157 8.80 -13.89 -15.46
N ASN A 158 7.70 -13.45 -16.08
CA ASN A 158 7.70 -12.85 -17.43
C ASN A 158 7.64 -11.31 -17.38
N LEU A 159 7.74 -10.71 -16.20
CA LEU A 159 7.67 -9.25 -16.03
C LEU A 159 8.80 -8.53 -16.81
N GLY A 160 9.98 -9.14 -16.91
CA GLY A 160 11.11 -8.59 -17.66
C GLY A 160 10.83 -8.45 -19.16
N ASP A 161 10.21 -9.48 -19.75
CA ASP A 161 9.84 -9.52 -21.17
C ASP A 161 8.67 -8.58 -21.48
N TYR A 162 7.74 -8.44 -20.55
CA TYR A 162 6.65 -7.47 -20.70
C TYR A 162 7.15 -6.02 -20.68
N VAL A 163 8.04 -5.70 -19.74
CA VAL A 163 8.64 -4.36 -19.67
C VAL A 163 9.51 -4.10 -20.90
N SER A 164 10.26 -5.10 -21.37
CA SER A 164 11.06 -4.93 -22.59
C SER A 164 10.21 -4.66 -23.82
N LYS A 165 9.11 -5.41 -23.97
CA LYS A 165 8.22 -5.34 -25.12
C LYS A 165 7.39 -4.05 -25.14
N TYR A 166 6.69 -3.74 -24.05
CA TYR A 166 5.66 -2.69 -24.04
C TYR A 166 6.06 -1.38 -23.37
N VAL A 167 7.18 -1.34 -22.63
CA VAL A 167 7.67 -0.08 -22.01
C VAL A 167 8.89 0.45 -22.75
N THR A 168 9.80 -0.42 -23.20
CA THR A 168 11.00 0.00 -23.95
C THR A 168 10.92 -0.25 -25.45
N GLY A 169 10.04 -1.14 -25.91
CA GLY A 169 9.95 -1.56 -27.31
C GLY A 169 8.89 -0.82 -28.14
N GLU A 170 8.22 0.19 -27.57
CA GLU A 170 7.15 0.98 -28.21
C GLU A 170 5.96 0.18 -28.79
N ASP A 171 5.85 -1.12 -28.53
CA ASP A 171 4.68 -1.91 -28.94
C ASP A 171 3.41 -1.37 -28.25
N GLU A 172 2.39 -1.02 -29.04
CA GLU A 172 1.10 -0.60 -28.50
C GLU A 172 0.35 -1.79 -27.91
N ILE A 173 -0.02 -1.68 -26.62
CA ILE A 173 -0.89 -2.66 -25.99
C ILE A 173 -2.32 -2.48 -26.53
N ASN A 174 -2.73 -3.35 -27.46
CA ASN A 174 -4.09 -3.45 -28.00
C ASN A 174 -5.10 -4.04 -26.99
N SER A 175 -5.08 -3.56 -25.74
CA SER A 175 -6.02 -3.99 -24.71
C SER A 175 -7.06 -2.91 -24.43
N ASN A 176 -8.32 -3.32 -24.27
CA ASN A 176 -9.34 -2.40 -23.79
C ASN A 176 -9.05 -2.02 -22.33
N LYS A 177 -8.72 -0.73 -22.10
CA LYS A 177 -8.43 -0.17 -20.77
C LYS A 177 -9.49 -0.49 -19.72
N PHE A 178 -10.76 -0.65 -20.12
CA PHE A 178 -11.84 -1.01 -19.20
C PHE A 178 -11.77 -2.47 -18.73
N GLY A 179 -11.41 -3.39 -19.63
CA GLY A 179 -11.25 -4.80 -19.25
C GLY A 179 -10.07 -5.02 -18.30
N ALA A 180 -8.97 -4.27 -18.48
CA ALA A 180 -7.85 -4.29 -17.53
C ALA A 180 -8.27 -3.89 -16.09
N VAL A 181 -9.23 -2.98 -15.94
CA VAL A 181 -9.78 -2.57 -14.63
C VAL A 181 -10.55 -3.71 -13.96
N LEU A 182 -11.24 -4.55 -14.74
CA LEU A 182 -12.04 -5.68 -14.23
C LEU A 182 -11.21 -6.88 -13.78
N LEU A 183 -9.93 -6.97 -14.15
CA LEU A 183 -9.01 -8.02 -13.67
C LEU A 183 -8.89 -8.06 -12.15
N THR A 184 -8.83 -6.89 -11.50
CA THR A 184 -8.70 -6.83 -10.04
C THR A 184 -9.96 -7.36 -9.34
N PRO A 185 -11.18 -6.88 -9.64
CA PRO A 185 -12.44 -7.48 -9.20
C PRO A 185 -12.54 -8.98 -9.46
N PHE A 186 -12.18 -9.43 -10.66
CA PHE A 186 -12.21 -10.84 -11.04
C PHE A 186 -11.36 -11.68 -10.08
N LYS A 187 -10.09 -11.28 -9.87
CA LYS A 187 -9.17 -11.95 -8.92
C LYS A 187 -9.72 -11.94 -7.49
N ILE A 188 -10.32 -10.84 -7.04
CA ILE A 188 -10.90 -10.71 -5.69
C ILE A 188 -12.07 -11.69 -5.54
N ILE A 189 -13.06 -11.62 -6.43
CA ILE A 189 -14.28 -12.44 -6.35
C ILE A 189 -13.93 -13.93 -6.42
N LEU A 190 -13.00 -14.30 -7.32
CA LEU A 190 -12.49 -15.68 -7.43
C LEU A 190 -11.82 -16.15 -6.12
N SER A 191 -10.98 -15.30 -5.52
CA SER A 191 -10.31 -15.63 -4.25
C SER A 191 -11.31 -15.79 -3.11
N LEU A 192 -12.32 -14.93 -3.03
CA LEU A 192 -13.37 -15.01 -2.01
C LEU A 192 -14.28 -16.23 -2.20
N LEU A 193 -14.57 -16.61 -3.44
CA LEU A 193 -15.29 -17.85 -3.75
C LEU A 193 -14.48 -19.07 -3.29
N ALA A 194 -13.19 -19.14 -3.64
CA ALA A 194 -12.31 -20.23 -3.23
C ALA A 194 -12.20 -20.34 -1.71
N ILE A 195 -12.01 -19.22 -1.00
CA ILE A 195 -11.99 -19.17 0.47
C ILE A 195 -13.33 -19.66 1.04
N SER A 196 -14.46 -19.27 0.46
CA SER A 196 -15.79 -19.70 0.90
C SER A 196 -15.99 -21.21 0.75
N ILE A 197 -15.54 -21.79 -0.37
CA ILE A 197 -15.59 -23.24 -0.62
C ILE A 197 -14.73 -23.99 0.41
N ILE A 198 -13.50 -23.54 0.65
CA ILE A 198 -12.60 -24.16 1.65
C ILE A 198 -13.21 -24.04 3.06
N TYR A 199 -13.78 -22.88 3.39
CA TYR A 199 -14.38 -22.62 4.69
C TYR A 199 -15.55 -23.59 4.97
N ASN A 200 -16.44 -23.78 4.00
CA ASN A 200 -17.62 -24.65 4.13
C ASN A 200 -17.32 -26.15 3.97
N SER A 201 -16.16 -26.51 3.44
CA SER A 201 -15.81 -27.92 3.25
C SER A 201 -15.58 -28.62 4.59
N SER A 202 -16.34 -29.69 4.85
CA SER A 202 -16.11 -30.62 5.98
C SER A 202 -15.01 -31.66 5.66
N LYS A 203 -14.70 -31.87 4.37
CA LYS A 203 -13.71 -32.87 3.92
C LYS A 203 -12.27 -32.38 4.06
N VAL A 204 -12.05 -31.08 4.17
CA VAL A 204 -10.71 -30.48 4.24
C VAL A 204 -10.28 -30.36 5.70
N ILE A 205 -9.42 -31.30 6.13
CA ILE A 205 -8.89 -31.33 7.50
C ILE A 205 -7.91 -30.16 7.73
N ASN A 206 -6.98 -29.92 6.80
CA ASN A 206 -5.96 -28.87 6.93
C ASN A 206 -6.26 -27.63 6.06
N LYS A 207 -7.32 -26.89 6.40
CA LYS A 207 -7.78 -25.70 5.64
C LYS A 207 -6.69 -24.65 5.45
N SER A 208 -5.77 -24.52 6.42
CA SER A 208 -4.65 -23.58 6.39
C SER A 208 -3.77 -23.70 5.13
N TYR A 209 -3.49 -24.92 4.64
CA TYR A 209 -2.70 -25.09 3.41
C TYR A 209 -3.45 -24.66 2.15
N TYR A 210 -4.76 -24.91 2.09
CA TYR A 210 -5.58 -24.48 0.96
C TYR A 210 -5.74 -22.96 0.92
N TYR A 211 -5.87 -22.31 2.08
CA TYR A 211 -5.83 -20.85 2.14
C TYR A 211 -4.48 -20.29 1.68
N LEU A 212 -3.38 -20.96 2.01
CA LEU A 212 -2.05 -20.57 1.50
C LEU A 212 -1.95 -20.70 -0.02
N LEU A 213 -2.52 -21.76 -0.61
CA LEU A 213 -2.59 -21.90 -2.06
C LEU A 213 -3.39 -20.76 -2.70
N VAL A 214 -4.54 -20.37 -2.12
CA VAL A 214 -5.30 -19.22 -2.63
C VAL A 214 -4.45 -17.95 -2.61
N VAL A 215 -3.78 -17.66 -1.50
CA VAL A 215 -2.88 -16.48 -1.42
C VAL A 215 -1.76 -16.58 -2.46
N PHE A 216 -1.09 -17.73 -2.57
CA PHE A 216 -0.01 -17.97 -3.52
C PHE A 216 -0.48 -17.74 -4.97
N PHE A 217 -1.49 -18.46 -5.45
CA PHE A 217 -1.98 -18.32 -6.82
C PHE A 217 -2.47 -16.91 -7.12
N SER A 218 -3.13 -16.28 -6.16
CA SER A 218 -3.63 -14.92 -6.35
C SER A 218 -2.50 -13.88 -6.42
N SER A 219 -1.35 -14.16 -5.79
CA SER A 219 -0.14 -13.34 -5.84
C SER A 219 0.71 -13.58 -7.09
N LEU A 220 0.45 -14.66 -7.86
CA LEU A 220 1.23 -14.99 -9.06
C LEU A 220 1.03 -14.04 -10.24
N PHE A 221 -0.10 -13.33 -10.26
CA PHE A 221 -0.49 -12.47 -11.37
C PHE A 221 -0.24 -11.02 -11.02
N ILE A 222 0.62 -10.36 -11.78
CA ILE A 222 0.87 -8.92 -11.73
C ILE A 222 0.02 -8.27 -12.82
N VAL A 223 -0.77 -7.25 -12.44
CA VAL A 223 -1.50 -6.42 -13.40
C VAL A 223 -0.70 -5.13 -13.57
N GLY A 224 -0.15 -4.92 -14.78
CA GLY A 224 0.76 -3.81 -15.07
C GLY A 224 2.20 -4.04 -14.60
N THR A 225 2.91 -2.96 -14.25
CA THR A 225 4.36 -2.97 -13.96
C THR A 225 4.72 -2.91 -12.47
N SER A 226 3.77 -2.51 -11.61
CA SER A 226 4.04 -2.31 -10.19
C SER A 226 4.04 -3.62 -9.41
N ARG A 227 5.21 -4.01 -8.91
CA ARG A 227 5.41 -5.17 -8.02
C ARG A 227 4.65 -5.03 -6.70
N PHE A 228 4.41 -3.78 -6.26
CA PHE A 228 3.66 -3.48 -5.05
C PHE A 228 2.17 -3.87 -5.15
N SER A 229 1.63 -3.99 -6.38
CA SER A 229 0.26 -4.46 -6.60
C SER A 229 -0.01 -5.85 -6.00
N VAL A 230 1.01 -6.71 -5.95
CA VAL A 230 0.94 -8.04 -5.35
C VAL A 230 0.76 -7.94 -3.83
N VAL A 231 1.49 -7.03 -3.18
CA VAL A 231 1.36 -6.75 -1.75
C VAL A 231 -0.03 -6.21 -1.44
N LEU A 232 -0.47 -5.19 -2.20
CA LEU A 232 -1.78 -4.57 -2.04
C LEU A 232 -2.95 -5.55 -2.21
N PHE A 233 -2.79 -6.57 -3.04
CA PHE A 233 -3.80 -7.59 -3.26
C PHE A 233 -3.79 -8.68 -2.18
N SER A 234 -2.60 -9.21 -1.85
CA SER A 234 -2.46 -10.38 -0.97
C SER A 234 -2.59 -10.02 0.52
N LEU A 235 -2.16 -8.83 0.93
CA LEU A 235 -2.22 -8.40 2.33
C LEU A 235 -3.66 -8.44 2.89
N PRO A 236 -4.69 -7.89 2.22
CA PRO A 236 -6.07 -8.01 2.69
C PRO A 236 -6.57 -9.46 2.79
N LEU A 237 -6.15 -10.35 1.89
CA LEU A 237 -6.50 -11.77 1.96
C LEU A 237 -5.85 -12.45 3.16
N VAL A 238 -4.57 -12.19 3.41
CA VAL A 238 -3.83 -12.75 4.55
C VAL A 238 -4.44 -12.28 5.86
N VAL A 239 -4.82 -11.01 5.95
CA VAL A 239 -5.52 -10.47 7.12
C VAL A 239 -6.88 -11.12 7.29
N LEU A 240 -7.67 -11.26 6.23
CA LEU A 240 -8.97 -11.95 6.27
C LEU A 240 -8.81 -13.40 6.76
N ILE A 241 -7.89 -14.17 6.15
CA ILE A 241 -7.61 -15.55 6.49
C ILE A 241 -7.14 -15.67 7.96
N SER A 242 -6.32 -14.75 8.44
CA SER A 242 -5.85 -14.75 9.84
C SER A 242 -6.99 -14.63 10.86
N GLN A 243 -8.15 -14.08 10.45
CA GLN A 243 -9.34 -14.01 11.29
C GLN A 243 -10.18 -15.30 11.26
N MET A 244 -9.95 -16.18 10.28
CA MET A 244 -10.69 -17.45 10.10
C MET A 244 -9.96 -18.65 10.70
N VAL A 245 -8.63 -18.56 10.82
CA VAL A 245 -7.76 -19.68 11.13
C VAL A 245 -7.36 -19.69 12.62
N GLU A 246 -7.02 -20.86 13.14
CA GLU A 246 -6.50 -21.00 14.50
C GLU A 246 -5.19 -20.22 14.72
N PRO A 247 -4.95 -19.66 15.92
CA PRO A 247 -3.75 -18.87 16.21
C PRO A 247 -2.42 -19.56 15.88
N LYS A 248 -2.36 -20.88 16.03
CA LYS A 248 -1.15 -21.69 15.75
C LYS A 248 -0.75 -21.65 14.27
N ASP A 249 -1.72 -21.55 13.38
CA ASP A 249 -1.51 -21.57 11.93
C ASP A 249 -1.38 -20.15 11.35
N ILE A 250 -1.84 -19.11 12.03
CA ILE A 250 -1.61 -17.70 11.65
C ILE A 250 -0.12 -17.44 11.44
N ARG A 251 0.73 -17.94 12.36
CA ARG A 251 2.19 -17.76 12.26
C ARG A 251 2.75 -18.41 10.99
N LYS A 252 2.27 -19.60 10.62
CA LYS A 252 2.69 -20.30 9.39
C LYS A 252 2.29 -19.50 8.15
N ILE A 253 1.05 -19.00 8.13
CA ILE A 253 0.52 -18.20 7.03
C ILE A 253 1.35 -16.93 6.84
N LEU A 254 1.67 -16.21 7.92
CA LEU A 254 2.49 -15.01 7.87
C LEU A 254 3.91 -15.28 7.39
N ILE A 255 4.56 -16.34 7.88
CA ILE A 255 5.92 -16.73 7.46
C ILE A 255 5.94 -17.09 5.98
N PHE A 256 4.97 -17.88 5.52
CA PHE A 256 4.89 -18.29 4.12
C PHE A 256 4.60 -17.10 3.19
N THR A 257 3.71 -16.19 3.60
CA THR A 257 3.45 -14.96 2.84
C THR A 257 4.71 -14.11 2.76
N LEU A 258 5.46 -13.97 3.87
CA LEU A 258 6.75 -13.28 3.87
C LEU A 258 7.75 -13.95 2.93
N PHE A 259 7.82 -15.28 2.94
CA PHE A 259 8.68 -16.05 2.04
C PHE A 259 8.32 -15.79 0.57
N ILE A 260 7.02 -15.78 0.21
CA ILE A 260 6.57 -15.42 -1.14
C ILE A 260 7.05 -14.01 -1.49
N PHE A 261 6.88 -13.03 -0.61
CA PHE A 261 7.33 -11.66 -0.89
C PHE A 261 8.84 -11.54 -1.06
N VAL A 262 9.63 -12.23 -0.24
CA VAL A 262 11.09 -12.26 -0.39
C VAL A 262 11.47 -12.92 -1.71
N PHE A 263 10.90 -14.08 -2.01
CA PHE A 263 11.12 -14.81 -3.27
C PHE A 263 10.78 -13.95 -4.50
N MET A 264 9.66 -13.24 -4.43
CA MET A 264 9.22 -12.26 -5.41
C MET A 264 10.24 -11.14 -5.65
N ILE A 265 10.71 -10.51 -4.58
CA ILE A 265 11.71 -9.45 -4.65
C ILE A 265 12.99 -10.00 -5.27
N VAL A 266 13.44 -11.18 -4.87
CA VAL A 266 14.64 -11.83 -5.43
C VAL A 266 14.46 -12.07 -6.93
N ILE A 267 13.42 -12.77 -7.37
CA ILE A 267 13.19 -13.05 -8.81
C ILE A 267 13.13 -11.77 -9.63
N THR A 268 12.34 -10.80 -9.19
CA THR A 268 12.17 -9.56 -9.94
C THR A 268 13.42 -8.69 -9.94
N THR A 269 14.33 -8.90 -8.98
CA THR A 269 15.66 -8.28 -8.95
C THR A 269 16.60 -9.01 -9.90
N LEU A 270 16.66 -10.35 -9.85
CA LEU A 270 17.46 -11.18 -10.77
C LEU A 270 17.12 -10.86 -12.24
N ALA A 271 15.84 -10.76 -12.57
CA ALA A 271 15.36 -10.41 -13.91
C ALA A 271 15.79 -9.00 -14.36
N LYS A 272 16.00 -8.06 -13.44
CA LYS A 272 16.52 -6.72 -13.75
C LYS A 272 18.01 -6.79 -14.09
N PHE A 273 18.80 -7.55 -13.34
CA PHE A 273 20.26 -7.63 -13.53
C PHE A 273 20.67 -8.47 -14.74
N SER A 274 19.93 -9.54 -15.06
CA SER A 274 20.20 -10.37 -16.25
C SER A 274 20.13 -9.58 -17.56
N LYS A 275 19.39 -8.46 -17.59
CA LYS A 275 19.19 -7.62 -18.78
C LYS A 275 20.35 -6.65 -19.07
N TYR A 276 21.12 -6.27 -18.05
CA TYR A 276 22.15 -5.22 -18.18
C TYR A 276 23.60 -5.73 -18.11
N GLY A 277 23.82 -7.05 -18.06
CA GLY A 277 25.17 -7.63 -17.96
C GLY A 277 25.92 -7.27 -16.67
N ASN A 278 25.24 -6.66 -15.69
CA ASN A 278 25.84 -6.21 -14.44
C ASN A 278 25.94 -7.38 -13.45
N THR A 279 27.06 -7.46 -12.74
CA THR A 279 27.25 -8.41 -11.64
C THR A 279 26.33 -8.05 -10.47
N LEU A 280 25.62 -9.05 -9.95
CA LEU A 280 24.78 -8.90 -8.76
C LEU A 280 25.66 -8.62 -7.54
N THR A 281 25.66 -7.38 -7.06
CA THR A 281 26.22 -7.03 -5.74
C THR A 281 25.09 -6.91 -4.72
N LEU A 282 25.27 -7.38 -3.48
CA LEU A 282 24.25 -7.28 -2.42
C LEU A 282 23.81 -5.82 -2.17
N ASN A 283 24.71 -4.86 -2.36
CA ASN A 283 24.44 -3.41 -2.24
C ASN A 283 23.48 -2.88 -3.32
N SER A 284 23.17 -3.66 -4.36
CA SER A 284 22.30 -3.25 -5.46
C SER A 284 20.83 -3.69 -5.30
N ILE A 285 20.53 -4.50 -4.27
CA ILE A 285 19.19 -5.07 -4.04
C ILE A 285 18.32 -4.14 -3.17
N VAL A 286 18.88 -3.56 -2.11
CA VAL A 286 18.20 -2.59 -1.22
C VAL A 286 19.17 -1.45 -0.91
N THR A 287 18.87 -0.27 -1.43
CA THR A 287 19.65 0.97 -1.22
C THR A 287 18.87 1.98 -0.39
N ALA A 288 19.57 2.97 0.19
CA ALA A 288 18.92 4.12 0.83
C ALA A 288 17.95 4.85 -0.12
N SER A 289 18.35 5.03 -1.38
CA SER A 289 17.54 5.69 -2.42
C SER A 289 16.25 4.93 -2.75
N THR A 290 16.32 3.60 -2.88
CA THR A 290 15.11 2.77 -3.11
C THR A 290 14.16 2.83 -1.92
N LEU A 291 14.67 2.68 -0.69
CA LEU A 291 13.84 2.81 0.51
C LEU A 291 13.23 4.22 0.63
N ASN A 292 14.00 5.26 0.30
CA ASN A 292 13.53 6.65 0.31
C ASN A 292 12.39 6.86 -0.70
N ALA A 293 12.50 6.32 -1.91
CA ALA A 293 11.45 6.40 -2.94
C ALA A 293 10.16 5.65 -2.53
N TYR A 294 10.29 4.44 -1.98
CA TYR A 294 9.12 3.61 -1.63
C TYR A 294 8.43 4.01 -0.32
N PHE A 295 9.14 4.62 0.63
CA PHE A 295 8.61 5.00 1.94
C PHE A 295 8.53 6.51 2.15
N SER A 296 8.58 7.29 1.06
CA SER A 296 8.50 8.76 1.11
C SER A 296 9.47 9.33 2.16
N GLY A 297 10.73 8.88 2.10
CA GLY A 297 11.75 9.25 3.07
C GLY A 297 12.09 10.75 2.99
N VAL A 298 12.99 11.18 3.87
CA VAL A 298 13.35 12.60 4.03
C VAL A 298 13.82 13.24 2.72
N GLY A 299 14.45 12.49 1.82
CA GLY A 299 14.87 13.01 0.51
C GLY A 299 13.71 13.39 -0.40
N ASN A 300 12.62 12.60 -0.41
CA ASN A 300 11.45 12.94 -1.22
C ASN A 300 10.67 14.11 -0.60
N VAL A 301 10.68 14.22 0.73
CA VAL A 301 10.10 15.36 1.43
C VAL A 301 10.90 16.64 1.15
N SER A 302 12.23 16.60 1.17
CA SER A 302 13.06 17.79 0.90
C SER A 302 12.92 18.29 -0.54
N LEU A 303 12.96 17.39 -1.52
CA LEU A 303 12.70 17.75 -2.93
C LEU A 303 11.28 18.31 -3.12
N GLY A 304 10.32 17.86 -2.33
CA GLY A 304 8.95 18.37 -2.37
C GLY A 304 8.83 19.82 -1.91
N PHE A 305 9.63 20.24 -0.93
CA PHE A 305 9.71 21.65 -0.53
C PHE A 305 10.37 22.51 -1.61
N GLU A 306 11.41 21.99 -2.24
CA GLU A 306 12.08 22.72 -3.31
C GLU A 306 11.17 22.89 -4.53
N ALA A 307 10.44 21.84 -4.91
CA ALA A 307 9.42 21.90 -5.94
C ALA A 307 8.30 22.89 -5.57
N TYR A 308 7.86 22.91 -4.31
CA TYR A 308 6.83 23.83 -3.84
C TYR A 308 7.27 25.30 -3.96
N ASP A 309 8.51 25.60 -3.57
CA ASP A 309 9.05 26.97 -3.62
C ASP A 309 9.29 27.45 -5.07
N GLU A 310 9.69 26.58 -5.98
CA GLU A 310 9.89 26.94 -7.39
C GLU A 310 8.60 27.08 -8.20
N LEU A 311 7.55 26.34 -7.83
CA LEU A 311 6.31 26.30 -8.61
C LEU A 311 5.33 27.46 -8.33
N THR A 312 5.69 28.44 -7.47
CA THR A 312 4.90 29.65 -7.13
C THR A 312 3.39 29.42 -7.10
N ILE A 313 2.88 28.94 -5.96
CA ILE A 313 1.54 28.38 -5.88
C ILE A 313 0.51 29.46 -5.55
N ASP A 314 -0.02 30.09 -6.60
CA ASP A 314 -1.29 30.83 -6.52
C ASP A 314 -2.51 29.91 -6.76
N ASP A 315 -2.27 28.65 -7.14
CA ASP A 315 -3.28 27.72 -7.66
C ASP A 315 -3.60 26.51 -6.74
N SER A 316 -3.43 26.62 -5.41
CA SER A 316 -3.63 25.50 -4.46
C SER A 316 -4.96 24.76 -4.60
N ILE A 317 -6.05 25.48 -4.91
CA ILE A 317 -7.38 24.89 -5.10
C ILE A 317 -7.41 24.02 -6.37
N LEU A 318 -6.75 24.46 -7.45
CA LEU A 318 -6.66 23.69 -8.69
C LEU A 318 -5.87 22.41 -8.45
N TYR A 319 -4.74 22.46 -7.74
CA TYR A 319 -4.01 21.25 -7.36
C TYR A 319 -4.90 20.28 -6.57
N LEU A 320 -5.63 20.76 -5.57
CA LEU A 320 -6.53 19.92 -4.76
C LEU A 320 -7.60 19.22 -5.61
N VAL A 321 -8.28 19.95 -6.49
CA VAL A 321 -9.33 19.40 -7.35
C VAL A 321 -8.75 18.38 -8.32
N ASN A 322 -7.64 18.71 -8.99
CA ASN A 322 -7.02 17.85 -9.97
C ASN A 322 -6.47 16.58 -9.33
N ASP A 323 -5.77 16.68 -8.20
CA ASP A 323 -5.23 15.51 -7.52
C ASP A 323 -6.31 14.58 -6.96
N THR A 324 -7.48 15.14 -6.62
CA THR A 324 -8.65 14.37 -6.17
C THR A 324 -9.30 13.58 -7.30
N PHE A 325 -9.55 14.23 -8.45
CA PHE A 325 -10.35 13.64 -9.52
C PHE A 325 -9.55 12.91 -10.60
N GLN A 326 -8.24 13.19 -10.75
CA GLN A 326 -7.42 12.65 -11.84
C GLN A 326 -7.38 11.13 -11.91
N ASN A 327 -7.57 10.46 -10.76
CA ASN A 327 -7.48 9.01 -10.65
C ASN A 327 -8.84 8.33 -10.48
N ILE A 328 -9.93 9.08 -10.55
CA ILE A 328 -11.29 8.53 -10.48
C ILE A 328 -11.76 8.28 -11.92
N PRO A 329 -12.16 7.03 -12.27
CA PRO A 329 -12.72 6.74 -13.58
C PRO A 329 -13.84 7.71 -13.95
N ILE A 330 -13.91 8.12 -15.22
CA ILE A 330 -14.84 9.12 -15.77
C ILE A 330 -14.50 10.56 -15.36
N LEU A 331 -14.26 10.83 -14.07
CA LEU A 331 -13.93 12.17 -13.57
C LEU A 331 -12.51 12.63 -13.94
N SER A 332 -11.61 11.70 -14.27
CA SER A 332 -10.25 12.02 -14.69
C SER A 332 -10.19 12.92 -15.92
N LYS A 333 -11.20 12.88 -16.80
CA LYS A 333 -11.30 13.75 -17.98
C LYS A 333 -11.55 15.22 -17.64
N LEU A 334 -12.00 15.52 -16.43
CA LEU A 334 -12.24 16.87 -15.94
C LEU A 334 -10.99 17.52 -15.33
N THR A 335 -9.83 16.83 -15.40
CA THR A 335 -8.58 17.29 -14.82
C THR A 335 -7.58 17.71 -15.90
N TYR A 336 -6.76 18.72 -15.58
CA TYR A 336 -5.73 19.29 -16.42
C TYR A 336 -4.35 18.90 -15.90
N ASP A 337 -3.48 18.43 -16.80
CA ASP A 337 -2.15 17.92 -16.43
C ASP A 337 -1.25 18.98 -15.77
N ASN A 338 -1.45 20.26 -16.10
CA ASN A 338 -0.68 21.37 -15.52
C ASN A 338 -0.87 21.51 -14.01
N TYR A 339 -1.99 21.02 -13.47
CA TYR A 339 -2.36 21.13 -12.06
C TYR A 339 -2.32 19.79 -11.31
N LYS A 340 -1.60 18.80 -11.84
CA LYS A 340 -1.41 17.50 -11.18
C LYS A 340 -0.12 17.53 -10.37
N GLY A 341 -0.24 17.47 -9.05
CA GLY A 341 0.90 17.59 -8.13
C GLY A 341 1.94 16.49 -8.36
N THR A 342 1.48 15.27 -8.66
CA THR A 342 2.39 14.14 -8.97
C THR A 342 3.16 14.35 -10.27
N ILE A 343 2.54 14.90 -11.32
CA ILE A 343 3.23 15.18 -12.59
C ILE A 343 4.27 16.27 -12.38
N LYS A 344 3.88 17.38 -11.74
CA LYS A 344 4.79 18.50 -11.49
C LYS A 344 5.98 18.13 -10.61
N PHE A 345 5.73 17.36 -9.56
CA PHE A 345 6.79 16.86 -8.68
C PHE A 345 7.79 15.97 -9.43
N ASN A 346 7.31 15.07 -10.29
CA ASN A 346 8.19 14.21 -11.09
C ASN A 346 8.91 14.98 -12.22
N GLU A 347 8.23 15.94 -12.87
CA GLU A 347 8.82 16.84 -13.87
C GLU A 347 9.98 17.63 -13.26
N PHE A 348 9.84 18.09 -12.02
CA PHE A 348 10.90 18.78 -11.29
C PHE A 348 12.10 17.87 -10.98
N ILE A 349 11.86 16.64 -10.50
CA ILE A 349 12.94 15.70 -10.14
C ILE A 349 13.69 15.17 -11.37
N TYR A 350 12.96 14.82 -12.43
CA TYR A 350 13.51 14.15 -13.61
C TYR A 350 13.80 15.08 -14.79
N GLN A 351 13.37 16.34 -14.72
CA GLN A 351 13.46 17.32 -15.81
C GLN A 351 12.74 16.90 -17.10
N HIS A 352 11.83 15.92 -17.02
CA HIS A 352 11.00 15.44 -18.13
C HIS A 352 9.65 14.91 -17.62
N ARG A 353 8.69 14.67 -18.53
CA ARG A 353 7.34 14.17 -18.18
C ARG A 353 7.12 12.67 -18.42
N ASP A 354 8.04 12.00 -19.11
CA ASP A 354 7.77 10.67 -19.68
C ASP A 354 7.72 9.55 -18.64
N TYR A 355 8.48 9.67 -17.55
CA TYR A 355 8.49 8.69 -16.45
C TYR A 355 8.27 9.40 -15.11
N ALA A 356 7.12 9.13 -14.49
CA ALA A 356 6.71 9.70 -13.20
C ALA A 356 6.46 8.58 -12.18
N ASP A 357 7.54 8.00 -11.65
CA ASP A 357 7.49 6.87 -10.72
C ASP A 357 7.75 7.28 -9.25
N GLN A 358 8.11 8.54 -8.97
CA GLN A 358 8.28 9.01 -7.61
C GLN A 358 6.95 9.26 -6.93
N ILE A 359 6.87 8.76 -5.70
CA ILE A 359 5.73 8.93 -4.83
C ILE A 359 5.87 10.27 -4.14
N ILE A 360 5.00 11.22 -4.49
CA ILE A 360 4.87 12.49 -3.78
C ILE A 360 4.41 12.20 -2.34
N PRO A 361 5.18 12.60 -1.31
CA PRO A 361 4.77 12.39 0.08
C PRO A 361 3.44 13.07 0.39
N LEU A 362 2.64 12.48 1.27
CA LEU A 362 1.37 13.07 1.69
C LEU A 362 1.53 14.44 2.36
N SER A 363 2.62 14.64 3.09
CA SER A 363 2.97 15.94 3.67
C SER A 363 3.13 17.01 2.60
N ILE A 364 3.82 16.68 1.51
CA ILE A 364 4.04 17.57 0.37
C ILE A 364 2.74 17.80 -0.40
N SER A 365 1.95 16.76 -0.65
CA SER A 365 0.60 16.93 -1.24
C SER A 365 -0.27 17.88 -0.40
N GLY A 366 -0.18 17.76 0.93
CA GLY A 366 -0.83 18.67 1.86
C GLY A 366 -0.31 20.10 1.76
N LEU A 367 0.99 20.27 1.59
CA LEU A 367 1.63 21.57 1.39
C LEU A 367 1.08 22.27 0.12
N PHE A 368 1.01 21.56 -1.02
CA PHE A 368 0.43 22.10 -2.26
C PHE A 368 -1.05 22.49 -2.11
N HIS A 369 -1.83 21.75 -1.32
CA HIS A 369 -3.29 21.97 -1.22
C HIS A 369 -3.71 22.98 -0.14
N PHE A 370 -2.99 23.03 0.98
CA PHE A 370 -3.40 23.78 2.18
C PHE A 370 -2.27 24.60 2.81
N GLY A 371 -1.13 24.75 2.11
CA GLY A 371 0.07 25.36 2.66
C GLY A 371 0.62 24.58 3.86
N TYR A 372 1.35 25.25 4.74
CA TYR A 372 2.04 24.61 5.88
C TYR A 372 1.12 23.84 6.82
N ILE A 373 -0.16 24.20 6.90
CA ILE A 373 -1.16 23.47 7.71
C ILE A 373 -1.37 22.05 7.16
N GLY A 374 -1.24 21.85 5.85
CA GLY A 374 -1.44 20.56 5.19
C GLY A 374 -0.35 19.52 5.46
N LEU A 375 0.81 19.91 5.99
CA LEU A 375 2.00 19.06 6.12
C LEU A 375 1.78 17.76 6.92
N PHE A 376 0.84 17.73 7.86
CA PHE A 376 0.53 16.56 8.67
C PHE A 376 -0.94 16.14 8.58
N PHE A 377 -1.73 16.87 7.79
CA PHE A 377 -3.17 16.67 7.69
C PHE A 377 -3.51 15.31 7.06
N TYR A 378 -2.97 15.02 5.87
CA TYR A 378 -3.36 13.81 5.12
C TYR A 378 -2.97 12.52 5.82
N SER A 379 -1.76 12.45 6.38
CA SER A 379 -1.30 11.25 7.09
C SER A 379 -2.17 10.95 8.31
N SER A 380 -2.54 11.99 9.09
CA SER A 380 -3.47 11.85 10.22
C SER A 380 -4.90 11.49 9.78
N PHE A 381 -5.38 12.10 8.71
CA PHE A 381 -6.71 11.89 8.14
C PHE A 381 -6.87 10.45 7.63
N PHE A 382 -5.93 9.95 6.82
CA PHE A 382 -6.01 8.60 6.28
C PHE A 382 -5.80 7.52 7.34
N VAL A 383 -4.95 7.74 8.36
CA VAL A 383 -4.88 6.82 9.52
C VAL A 383 -6.22 6.77 10.28
N THR A 384 -6.90 7.91 10.43
CA THR A 384 -8.24 7.95 11.06
C THR A 384 -9.26 7.14 10.27
N ILE A 385 -9.28 7.29 8.94
CA ILE A 385 -10.12 6.51 8.04
C ILE A 385 -9.78 5.01 8.10
N ALA A 386 -8.49 4.67 8.10
CA ALA A 386 -8.03 3.29 8.19
C ALA A 386 -8.54 2.61 9.47
N LEU A 387 -8.41 3.28 10.62
CA LEU A 387 -8.92 2.79 11.90
C LEU A 387 -10.45 2.63 11.89
N TYR A 388 -11.19 3.53 11.21
CA TYR A 388 -12.63 3.39 11.02
C TYR A 388 -12.98 2.12 10.25
N PHE A 389 -12.36 1.90 9.08
CA PHE A 389 -12.63 0.72 8.28
C PHE A 389 -12.19 -0.57 8.96
N GLU A 390 -11.09 -0.57 9.72
CA GLU A 390 -10.71 -1.72 10.53
C GLU A 390 -11.81 -2.09 11.54
N ARG A 391 -12.40 -1.10 12.23
CA ARG A 391 -13.52 -1.37 13.14
C ARG A 391 -14.75 -1.92 12.42
N CYS A 392 -15.04 -1.43 11.21
CA CYS A 392 -16.14 -1.96 10.41
C CYS A 392 -15.88 -3.42 9.99
N ALA A 393 -14.66 -3.73 9.54
CA ALA A 393 -14.25 -5.09 9.20
C ALA A 393 -14.46 -6.05 10.38
N LEU A 394 -14.08 -5.64 11.59
CA LEU A 394 -14.17 -6.46 12.80
C LEU A 394 -15.62 -6.76 13.24
N LYS A 395 -16.60 -5.96 12.80
CA LYS A 395 -18.03 -6.14 13.14
C LYS A 395 -18.83 -6.91 12.10
N ILE A 396 -18.27 -7.09 10.90
CA ILE A 396 -19.00 -7.64 9.76
C ILE A 396 -18.65 -9.10 9.57
N ASN A 397 -19.69 -9.93 9.43
CA ASN A 397 -19.51 -11.37 9.25
C ASN A 397 -19.42 -11.75 7.77
N TYR A 398 -20.13 -11.06 6.88
CA TYR A 398 -20.16 -11.39 5.45
C TYR A 398 -18.79 -11.18 4.80
N ILE A 399 -18.24 -12.25 4.23
CA ILE A 399 -16.85 -12.33 3.76
C ILE A 399 -16.52 -11.23 2.73
N GLY A 400 -17.44 -10.92 1.81
CA GLY A 400 -17.22 -9.92 0.77
C GLY A 400 -17.07 -8.50 1.33
N TYR A 401 -17.97 -8.09 2.23
CA TYR A 401 -17.87 -6.78 2.87
C TYR A 401 -16.69 -6.72 3.84
N LYS A 402 -16.44 -7.79 4.59
CA LYS A 402 -15.28 -7.89 5.48
C LYS A 402 -13.98 -7.69 4.70
N TYR A 403 -13.83 -8.33 3.55
CA TYR A 403 -12.69 -8.13 2.65
C TYR A 403 -12.54 -6.67 2.21
N ILE A 404 -13.62 -6.03 1.75
CA ILE A 404 -13.60 -4.61 1.33
C ILE A 404 -13.08 -3.71 2.45
N TYR A 405 -13.62 -3.86 3.67
CA TYR A 405 -13.18 -3.04 4.80
C TYR A 405 -11.73 -3.31 5.19
N ILE A 406 -11.28 -4.57 5.17
CA ILE A 406 -9.88 -4.92 5.40
C ILE A 406 -8.98 -4.30 4.32
N SER A 407 -9.39 -4.39 3.06
CA SER A 407 -8.67 -3.84 1.90
C SER A 407 -8.52 -2.32 1.98
N LEU A 408 -9.59 -1.60 2.32
CA LEU A 408 -9.55 -0.16 2.55
C LEU A 408 -8.70 0.19 3.78
N ALA A 409 -8.87 -0.50 4.91
CA ALA A 409 -8.08 -0.26 6.12
C ALA A 409 -6.58 -0.49 5.89
N SER A 410 -6.23 -1.55 5.15
CA SER A 410 -4.84 -1.88 4.83
C SER A 410 -4.25 -0.82 3.90
N THR A 411 -4.96 -0.44 2.84
CA THR A 411 -4.49 0.58 1.91
C THR A 411 -4.31 1.93 2.60
N PHE A 412 -5.33 2.40 3.34
CA PHE A 412 -5.26 3.68 4.07
C PHE A 412 -4.22 3.73 5.19
N SER A 413 -3.70 2.59 5.62
CA SER A 413 -2.60 2.54 6.57
C SER A 413 -1.23 2.77 5.90
N LEU A 414 -1.13 2.71 4.56
CA LEU A 414 0.10 2.87 3.78
C LEU A 414 0.47 4.35 3.53
N VAL A 415 0.30 5.19 4.55
CA VAL A 415 0.46 6.64 4.47
C VAL A 415 1.86 7.12 4.09
N PHE A 416 2.88 6.28 4.23
CA PHE A 416 4.25 6.61 3.79
C PHE A 416 4.61 6.00 2.43
N MET A 417 3.76 5.13 1.88
CA MET A 417 4.05 4.41 0.64
C MET A 417 3.14 4.79 -0.52
N LEU A 418 2.05 5.51 -0.27
CA LEU A 418 1.07 5.87 -1.31
C LEU A 418 0.87 7.38 -1.32
N ASN A 419 0.69 7.92 -2.52
CA ASN A 419 0.29 9.31 -2.72
C ASN A 419 -1.24 9.47 -2.62
N ILE A 420 -1.69 10.73 -2.55
CA ILE A 420 -3.12 11.06 -2.44
C ILE A 420 -3.93 10.52 -3.62
N GLY A 421 -3.38 10.58 -4.83
CA GLY A 421 -4.00 10.06 -6.03
C GLY A 421 -4.28 8.56 -5.94
N SER A 422 -3.35 7.78 -5.37
CA SER A 422 -3.48 6.34 -5.17
C SER A 422 -4.61 6.01 -4.19
N PHE A 423 -4.80 6.82 -3.14
CA PHE A 423 -5.90 6.66 -2.20
C PHE A 423 -7.28 6.85 -2.86
N TYR A 424 -7.44 7.91 -3.65
CA TYR A 424 -8.69 8.17 -4.39
C TYR A 424 -8.94 7.12 -5.49
N ALA A 425 -7.88 6.71 -6.20
CA ALA A 425 -7.94 5.60 -7.15
C ALA A 425 -8.45 4.32 -6.48
N TYR A 426 -7.92 4.01 -5.29
CA TYR A 426 -8.27 2.80 -4.59
C TYR A 426 -9.70 2.83 -4.06
N ILE A 427 -10.15 3.95 -3.43
CA ILE A 427 -11.56 4.11 -3.02
C ILE A 427 -12.48 3.90 -4.21
N SER A 428 -12.26 4.66 -5.30
CA SER A 428 -13.16 4.63 -6.45
C SER A 428 -13.22 3.24 -7.06
N ARG A 429 -12.07 2.57 -7.23
CA ARG A 429 -12.02 1.20 -7.76
C ARG A 429 -12.69 0.20 -6.82
N THR A 430 -12.45 0.27 -5.51
CA THR A 430 -13.06 -0.63 -4.54
C THR A 430 -14.57 -0.42 -4.45
N ILE A 431 -15.07 0.82 -4.49
CA ILE A 431 -16.51 1.10 -4.48
C ILE A 431 -17.15 0.62 -5.78
N LEU A 432 -16.66 1.10 -6.93
CA LEU A 432 -17.31 0.87 -8.22
C LEU A 432 -17.19 -0.58 -8.68
N PHE A 433 -16.03 -1.21 -8.49
CA PHE A 433 -15.74 -2.50 -9.12
C PHE A 433 -15.65 -3.67 -8.14
N VAL A 434 -15.67 -3.45 -6.82
CA VAL A 434 -15.67 -4.55 -5.83
C VAL A 434 -16.94 -4.54 -5.00
N PHE A 435 -17.29 -3.39 -4.41
CA PHE A 435 -18.48 -3.25 -3.57
C PHE A 435 -19.77 -3.42 -4.38
N VAL A 436 -19.92 -2.71 -5.51
CA VAL A 436 -21.12 -2.80 -6.35
C VAL A 436 -21.36 -4.24 -6.86
N PRO A 437 -20.38 -4.96 -7.44
CA PRO A 437 -20.59 -6.36 -7.83
C PRO A 437 -20.96 -7.27 -6.66
N ILE A 438 -20.31 -7.13 -5.49
CA ILE A 438 -20.65 -7.93 -4.30
C ILE A 438 -22.07 -7.61 -3.80
N LEU A 439 -22.48 -6.34 -3.87
CA LEU A 439 -23.85 -5.93 -3.55
C LEU A 439 -24.86 -6.57 -4.51
N ILE A 440 -24.59 -6.54 -5.82
CA ILE A 440 -25.45 -7.17 -6.85
C ILE A 440 -25.59 -8.67 -6.60
N ILE A 441 -24.48 -9.38 -6.35
CA ILE A 441 -24.51 -10.82 -6.01
C ILE A 441 -25.44 -11.08 -4.82
N LYS A 442 -25.31 -10.29 -3.75
CA LYS A 442 -26.12 -10.44 -2.55
C LYS A 442 -27.61 -10.16 -2.79
N LEU A 443 -27.92 -9.17 -3.62
CA LEU A 443 -29.31 -8.85 -4.00
C LEU A 443 -29.91 -9.96 -4.86
N LEU A 444 -29.21 -10.41 -5.91
CA LEU A 444 -29.66 -11.48 -6.80
C LEU A 444 -29.89 -12.80 -6.03
N ALA A 445 -28.98 -13.14 -5.11
CA ALA A 445 -29.14 -14.32 -4.27
C ALA A 445 -30.43 -14.27 -3.43
N ARG A 446 -30.80 -13.09 -2.90
CA ARG A 446 -32.05 -12.92 -2.15
C ARG A 446 -33.30 -13.01 -3.02
N PHE A 447 -33.27 -12.45 -4.23
CA PHE A 447 -34.41 -12.48 -5.15
C PHE A 447 -34.69 -13.90 -5.66
N LEU A 448 -33.65 -14.61 -6.11
CA LEU A 448 -33.81 -15.98 -6.60
C LEU A 448 -34.31 -16.93 -5.50
N PHE A 449 -33.83 -16.81 -4.26
CA PHE A 449 -34.34 -17.62 -3.15
C PHE A 449 -35.80 -17.34 -2.77
N LYS A 450 -36.32 -16.14 -3.06
CA LYS A 450 -37.74 -15.82 -2.86
C LYS A 450 -38.64 -16.33 -3.99
N ALA A 451 -38.11 -16.53 -5.19
CA ALA A 451 -38.88 -17.01 -6.33
C ALA A 451 -39.08 -18.55 -6.32
N PHE A 452 -38.24 -19.28 -5.57
CA PHE A 452 -38.30 -20.74 -5.44
C PHE A 452 -38.92 -21.22 -4.10
N LYS A 453 -39.49 -20.30 -3.32
CA LYS A 453 -40.35 -20.59 -2.16
C LYS A 453 -41.76 -20.12 -2.48
#